data_AF-A0AAD5RM60-F1
#
_entry.id   AF-A0AAD5RM60-F1
#
_cell.length_a   1.000
_cell.length_b   1.000
_cell.length_c   1.000
_cell.angle_alpha   90.00
_cell.angle_beta   90.00
_cell.angle_gamma   90.00
#
_symmetry.space_group_name_H-M   'P 1'
#
loop_
_entity.id
_entity.type
_entity.pdbx_description
1 polymer ?
#
loop_
_entity_poly.entity_id
_entity_poly.type
_entity_poly.pdbx_seq_one_letter_code
_entity_poly.pdbx_strand_id
1 'polypeptide(L)'
;MMATPRRQLRQLFVAVALLLLWYLAVYSPTKTYIPRHRSNSRPELSDDILNNFSLDEDECSAAFPGLFDSIDEVVSKGVFSLRRTGQMVTGRITDGNIYIMREEKAGDMSNMMIKERAAALHQMSRAILTAPNPIPDILFMLNIHDNPFANSLSYARAADPDQATSAEHHVFTMPHFAYWHWMRLPFINSLANASTQIEAIEESTTFHDKIPKAVWRGTPWFGSPSNVELRKKLLSVTKDAVTGDTLPWADIESLKWENNGQSSSNALPIEDFCKYKYVVYTEGISYSGRLQYHQLCGSVMLTPAISWLQHTTHLVRPVWSSELLRSDENWEIPALRLDGHAPGGGPKHPDPYPNTRALRMWPATKTYSEEEANVVFVAPDWSDLEATIRFLEDHPSVAEGIARRQRETFYGGGYFSPAAETCYWRALIRGWAAVAQRPDGARSDSKGKVIDANGGQKVLDEDEDGFWDTEGTQWELWVLDHSIKPQSPRGSK
;
A
#
# COMPACT_ATOMS: atom_id res chain seq x y z
N MET A 1 -66.57 -27.63 -36.19
CA MET A 1 -65.47 -28.44 -35.64
C MET A 1 -64.76 -27.62 -34.57
N MET A 2 -65.18 -27.74 -33.31
CA MET A 2 -64.58 -27.02 -32.18
C MET A 2 -63.36 -27.81 -31.69
N ALA A 3 -62.16 -27.24 -31.80
CA ALA A 3 -60.96 -27.82 -31.22
C ALA A 3 -61.06 -27.80 -29.69
N THR A 4 -60.90 -28.96 -29.06
CA THR A 4 -61.03 -29.13 -27.61
C THR A 4 -60.00 -28.29 -26.84
N PRO A 5 -60.38 -27.70 -25.69
CA PRO A 5 -59.55 -26.73 -24.93
C PRO A 5 -58.19 -27.28 -24.50
N ARG A 6 -58.05 -28.61 -24.34
CA ARG A 6 -56.77 -29.28 -24.08
C ARG A 6 -55.75 -29.16 -25.21
N ARG A 7 -56.20 -29.06 -26.46
CA ARG A 7 -55.32 -28.97 -27.64
C ARG A 7 -54.74 -27.55 -27.77
N GLN A 8 -55.55 -26.53 -27.49
CA GLN A 8 -55.11 -25.13 -27.45
C GLN A 8 -54.14 -24.88 -26.28
N LEU A 9 -54.37 -25.47 -25.10
CA LEU A 9 -53.45 -25.34 -23.96
C LEU A 9 -52.08 -25.95 -24.25
N ARG A 10 -52.04 -27.13 -24.91
CA ARG A 10 -50.79 -27.77 -25.33
C ARG A 10 -50.05 -26.94 -26.38
N GLN A 11 -50.76 -26.35 -27.35
CA GLN A 11 -50.17 -25.48 -28.36
C GLN A 11 -49.58 -24.21 -27.74
N LEU A 12 -50.25 -23.63 -26.74
CA LEU A 12 -49.75 -22.48 -25.99
C LEU A 12 -48.48 -22.82 -25.20
N PHE A 13 -48.46 -23.97 -24.53
CA PHE A 13 -47.28 -24.43 -23.77
C PHE A 13 -46.07 -24.65 -24.67
N VAL A 14 -46.28 -25.25 -25.85
CA VAL A 14 -45.21 -25.45 -26.83
C VAL A 14 -44.71 -24.12 -27.38
N ALA A 15 -45.61 -23.17 -27.67
CA ALA A 15 -45.22 -21.85 -28.14
C ALA A 15 -44.40 -21.07 -27.11
N VAL A 16 -44.79 -21.12 -25.83
CA VAL A 16 -44.04 -20.47 -24.73
C VAL A 16 -42.69 -21.15 -24.50
N ALA A 17 -42.62 -22.49 -24.57
CA ALA A 17 -41.35 -23.21 -24.45
C ALA A 17 -40.39 -22.89 -25.60
N LEU A 18 -40.90 -22.76 -26.83
CA LEU A 18 -40.10 -22.36 -27.99
C LEU A 18 -39.62 -20.90 -27.89
N LEU A 19 -40.45 -19.99 -27.35
CA LEU A 19 -40.03 -18.60 -27.09
C LEU A 19 -38.98 -18.51 -25.99
N LEU A 20 -39.07 -19.33 -24.94
CA LEU A 20 -38.05 -19.43 -23.89
C LEU A 20 -36.74 -20.00 -24.42
N LEU A 21 -36.80 -21.04 -25.26
CA LEU A 21 -35.61 -21.60 -25.92
C LEU A 21 -34.98 -20.60 -26.89
N TRP A 22 -35.79 -19.84 -27.62
CA TRP A 22 -35.31 -18.76 -28.49
C TRP A 22 -34.70 -17.61 -27.68
N TYR A 23 -35.33 -17.21 -26.57
CA TYR A 23 -34.77 -16.20 -25.66
C TYR A 23 -33.44 -16.67 -25.06
N LEU A 24 -33.33 -17.93 -24.63
CA LEU A 24 -32.06 -18.49 -24.15
C LEU A 24 -31.03 -18.61 -25.27
N ALA A 25 -31.41 -18.92 -26.51
CA ALA A 25 -30.48 -18.97 -27.63
C ALA A 25 -29.96 -17.58 -28.06
N VAL A 26 -30.79 -16.54 -27.94
CA VAL A 26 -30.47 -15.17 -28.35
C VAL A 26 -29.83 -14.35 -27.23
N TYR A 27 -30.20 -14.59 -25.98
CA TYR A 27 -29.77 -13.82 -24.80
C TYR A 27 -28.91 -14.61 -23.80
N SER A 28 -28.62 -15.90 -24.02
CA SER A 28 -27.55 -16.53 -23.26
C SER A 28 -26.22 -15.87 -23.67
N PRO A 29 -25.48 -15.27 -22.74
CA PRO A 29 -24.15 -14.77 -23.02
C PRO A 29 -23.26 -16.00 -23.16
N THR A 30 -23.22 -16.60 -24.35
CA THR A 30 -22.06 -17.38 -24.75
C THR A 30 -20.92 -16.38 -24.86
N LYS A 31 -20.32 -16.02 -23.71
CA LYS A 31 -18.93 -15.64 -23.66
C LYS A 31 -18.19 -16.87 -24.16
N THR A 32 -18.01 -16.97 -25.47
CA THR A 32 -16.88 -17.69 -26.03
C THR A 32 -15.68 -17.11 -25.32
N TYR A 33 -15.20 -17.84 -24.32
CA TYR A 33 -13.90 -17.63 -23.71
C TYR A 33 -12.89 -17.91 -24.81
N ILE A 34 -12.59 -16.87 -25.58
CA ILE A 34 -11.37 -16.80 -26.35
C ILE A 34 -10.30 -16.61 -25.27
N PRO A 35 -9.37 -17.56 -25.07
CA PRO A 35 -8.24 -17.33 -24.19
C PRO A 35 -7.48 -16.16 -24.81
N ARG A 36 -7.63 -14.97 -24.22
CA ARG A 36 -6.73 -13.87 -24.50
C ARG A 36 -5.42 -14.22 -23.80
N HIS A 37 -4.60 -15.05 -24.44
CA HIS A 37 -3.15 -14.90 -24.31
C HIS A 37 -2.77 -13.59 -25.02
N ARG A 38 -3.15 -12.47 -24.39
CA ARG A 38 -2.50 -11.19 -24.64
C ARG A 38 -1.41 -11.12 -23.59
N SER A 39 -0.18 -11.38 -24.02
CA SER A 39 0.97 -10.68 -23.47
C SER A 39 0.69 -9.18 -23.63
N ASN A 40 -0.02 -8.62 -22.66
CA ASN A 40 -0.24 -7.19 -22.52
C ASN A 40 0.81 -6.71 -21.52
N SER A 41 2.10 -6.85 -21.84
CA SER A 41 3.08 -5.95 -21.24
C SER A 41 2.71 -4.56 -21.75
N ARG A 42 2.19 -3.72 -20.85
CA ARG A 42 2.02 -2.30 -21.16
C ARG A 42 3.41 -1.77 -21.49
N PRO A 43 3.59 -1.01 -22.59
CA PRO A 43 4.89 -0.41 -22.87
C PRO A 43 5.30 0.44 -21.67
N GLU A 44 6.58 0.33 -21.29
CA GLU A 44 7.16 1.17 -20.24
C GLU A 44 6.97 2.64 -20.60
N LEU A 45 6.61 3.44 -19.60
CA LEU A 45 6.47 4.89 -19.77
C LEU A 45 7.85 5.50 -20.03
N SER A 46 7.93 6.50 -20.91
CA SER A 46 9.19 7.19 -21.16
C SER A 46 9.63 8.02 -19.95
N ASP A 47 10.94 8.27 -19.84
CA ASP A 47 11.51 9.16 -18.81
C ASP A 47 10.90 10.55 -18.84
N ASP A 48 10.52 11.04 -20.03
CA ASP A 48 9.82 12.32 -20.21
C ASP A 48 8.48 12.35 -19.48
N ILE A 49 7.76 11.23 -19.36
CA ILE A 49 6.52 11.14 -18.59
C ILE A 49 6.84 10.92 -17.12
N LEU A 50 7.74 9.99 -16.79
CA LEU A 50 8.06 9.59 -15.42
C LEU A 50 8.65 10.73 -14.57
N ASN A 51 9.32 11.69 -15.21
CA ASN A 51 9.94 12.83 -14.54
C ASN A 51 9.21 14.17 -14.78
N ASN A 52 8.08 14.16 -15.49
CA ASN A 52 7.30 15.38 -15.72
C ASN A 52 6.37 15.69 -14.54
N PHE A 53 6.73 16.71 -13.77
CA PHE A 53 5.92 17.18 -12.65
C PHE A 53 4.66 17.92 -13.08
N SER A 54 4.55 18.35 -14.33
CA SER A 54 3.48 19.25 -14.80
C SER A 54 2.35 18.54 -15.52
N LEU A 55 2.27 17.20 -15.42
CA LEU A 55 1.14 16.45 -15.98
C LEU A 55 -0.19 16.92 -15.38
N ASP A 56 -1.20 17.11 -16.23
CA ASP A 56 -2.56 17.41 -15.79
C ASP A 56 -3.31 16.16 -15.30
N GLU A 57 -4.53 16.34 -14.81
CA GLU A 57 -5.30 15.24 -14.22
C GLU A 57 -5.64 14.11 -15.21
N ASP A 58 -5.91 14.46 -16.46
CA ASP A 58 -6.24 13.48 -17.51
C ASP A 58 -4.98 12.73 -17.94
N GLU A 59 -3.86 13.43 -18.11
CA GLU A 59 -2.54 12.86 -18.37
C GLU A 59 -2.08 11.95 -17.22
N CYS A 60 -2.23 12.39 -15.97
CA CYS A 60 -1.93 11.58 -14.79
C CYS A 60 -2.77 10.29 -14.75
N SER A 61 -4.08 10.38 -15.02
CA SER A 61 -4.97 9.22 -15.03
C SER A 61 -4.65 8.26 -16.17
N ALA A 62 -4.26 8.79 -17.33
CA ALA A 62 -3.83 8.00 -18.48
C ALA A 62 -2.47 7.33 -18.23
N ALA A 63 -1.50 8.04 -17.63
CA ALA A 63 -0.18 7.52 -17.34
C ALA A 63 -0.22 6.45 -16.23
N PHE A 64 -0.98 6.69 -15.16
CA PHE A 64 -1.02 5.83 -13.97
C PHE A 64 -2.45 5.32 -13.65
N PRO A 65 -3.02 4.41 -14.46
CA PRO A 65 -4.34 3.86 -14.25
C PRO A 65 -4.51 3.23 -12.86
N GLY A 66 -5.62 3.57 -12.20
CA GLY A 66 -5.93 3.05 -10.87
C GLY A 66 -5.06 3.65 -9.75
N LEU A 67 -4.13 4.57 -10.02
CA LEU A 67 -3.29 5.19 -8.97
C LEU A 67 -4.13 5.84 -7.86
N PHE A 68 -5.31 6.36 -8.19
CA PHE A 68 -6.17 7.11 -7.27
C PHE A 68 -7.27 6.29 -6.59
N ASP A 69 -7.41 5.00 -6.90
CA ASP A 69 -8.51 4.17 -6.39
C ASP A 69 -8.59 4.16 -4.85
N SER A 70 -7.45 4.21 -4.17
CA SER A 70 -7.39 4.25 -2.71
C SER A 70 -7.94 5.56 -2.14
N ILE A 71 -7.79 6.68 -2.85
CA ILE A 71 -8.34 8.01 -2.53
C ILE A 71 -9.85 7.97 -2.77
N ASP A 72 -10.29 7.48 -3.93
CA ASP A 72 -11.69 7.39 -4.30
C ASP A 72 -12.49 6.53 -3.31
N GLU A 73 -11.89 5.45 -2.81
CA GLU A 73 -12.48 4.64 -1.75
C GLU A 73 -12.74 5.47 -0.48
N VAL A 74 -11.81 6.35 -0.07
CA VAL A 74 -12.02 7.22 1.09
C VAL A 74 -13.10 8.26 0.82
N VAL A 75 -13.05 8.90 -0.35
CA VAL A 75 -14.04 9.91 -0.77
C VAL A 75 -15.45 9.31 -0.78
N SER A 76 -15.60 8.06 -1.20
CA SER A 76 -16.89 7.36 -1.24
C SER A 76 -17.55 7.18 0.13
N LYS A 77 -16.79 7.29 1.23
CA LYS A 77 -17.32 7.21 2.61
C LYS A 77 -18.11 8.47 3.02
N GLY A 78 -18.01 9.54 2.24
CA GLY A 78 -18.79 10.76 2.42
C GLY A 78 -18.05 11.84 3.22
N VAL A 79 -18.80 12.88 3.59
CA VAL A 79 -18.25 14.07 4.25
C VAL A 79 -17.91 13.81 5.72
N PHE A 80 -16.88 14.47 6.22
CA PHE A 80 -16.51 14.44 7.64
C PHE A 80 -16.07 15.82 8.13
N SER A 81 -16.30 16.08 9.41
CA SER A 81 -15.86 17.34 10.04
C SER A 81 -14.46 17.20 10.61
N LEU A 82 -13.59 18.15 10.28
CA LEU A 82 -12.27 18.27 10.87
C LEU A 82 -12.40 18.62 12.36
N ARG A 83 -11.61 17.93 13.18
CA ARG A 83 -11.59 18.16 14.63
C ARG A 83 -10.22 18.65 15.06
N ARG A 84 -10.21 19.56 16.03
CA ARG A 84 -8.99 20.03 16.68
C ARG A 84 -8.22 18.85 17.26
N THR A 85 -6.92 18.81 16.95
CA THR A 85 -5.95 17.92 17.60
C THR A 85 -4.64 18.66 17.86
N GLY A 86 -3.85 18.16 18.81
CA GLY A 86 -2.47 18.59 19.05
C GLY A 86 -1.45 17.50 18.71
N GLN A 87 -1.90 16.41 18.09
CA GLN A 87 -1.07 15.23 17.79
C GLN A 87 -0.54 15.23 16.35
N MET A 88 -0.96 16.20 15.52
CA MET A 88 -0.67 16.25 14.09
C MET A 88 -0.42 17.70 13.67
N VAL A 89 0.31 17.90 12.57
CA VAL A 89 0.39 19.23 11.95
C VAL A 89 -0.98 19.61 11.41
N THR A 90 -1.42 20.81 11.75
CA THR A 90 -2.58 21.43 11.11
C THR A 90 -2.07 22.57 10.23
N GLY A 91 -2.42 22.51 8.96
CA GLY A 91 -2.05 23.55 8.00
C GLY A 91 -3.18 23.87 7.04
N ARG A 92 -2.92 24.88 6.20
CA ARG A 92 -3.85 25.35 5.18
C ARG A 92 -3.12 25.48 3.85
N ILE A 93 -3.82 25.16 2.77
CA ILE A 93 -3.47 25.57 1.41
C ILE A 93 -4.39 26.74 1.05
N THR A 94 -3.80 27.87 0.64
CA THR A 94 -4.52 29.07 0.16
C THR A 94 -3.75 29.67 -0.99
N ASP A 95 -4.43 29.95 -2.11
CA ASP A 95 -3.82 30.62 -3.27
C ASP A 95 -2.51 29.94 -3.74
N GLY A 96 -2.48 28.60 -3.68
CA GLY A 96 -1.29 27.80 -4.05
C GLY A 96 -0.14 27.82 -3.06
N ASN A 97 -0.31 28.40 -1.86
CA ASN A 97 0.70 28.44 -0.81
C ASN A 97 0.31 27.57 0.39
N ILE A 98 1.30 26.95 1.04
CA ILE A 98 1.10 26.15 2.25
C ILE A 98 1.47 27.00 3.48
N TYR A 99 0.54 27.06 4.43
CA TYR A 99 0.72 27.72 5.73
C TYR A 99 0.58 26.71 6.86
N ILE A 100 1.53 26.70 7.78
CA ILE A 100 1.50 25.89 8.99
C ILE A 100 0.85 26.72 10.09
N MET A 101 -0.31 26.27 10.56
CA MET A 101 -1.08 26.96 11.61
C MET A 101 -0.75 26.41 13.00
N ARG A 102 -0.49 25.11 13.09
CA ARG A 102 -0.11 24.45 14.34
C ARG A 102 0.79 23.25 14.07
N GLU A 103 1.84 23.14 14.88
CA GLU A 103 2.69 21.97 14.96
C GLU A 103 2.19 20.95 15.99
N GLU A 104 2.71 19.73 15.90
CA GLU A 104 2.58 18.71 16.94
C GLU A 104 3.13 19.23 18.28
N LYS A 105 2.61 18.72 19.40
CA LYS A 105 3.08 19.13 20.73
C LYS A 105 4.60 19.00 20.88
N ALA A 106 5.22 20.05 21.41
CA ALA A 106 6.65 20.08 21.70
C ALA A 106 7.06 18.92 22.62
N GLY A 107 8.05 18.14 22.19
CA GLY A 107 8.55 16.96 22.92
C GLY A 107 8.12 15.61 22.35
N ASP A 108 7.09 15.57 21.49
CA ASP A 108 6.57 14.32 20.90
C ASP A 108 7.35 13.87 19.65
N MET A 109 8.30 14.69 19.19
CA MET A 109 8.96 14.57 17.90
C MET A 109 10.46 14.29 18.04
N SER A 110 10.92 13.19 17.46
CA SER A 110 12.35 12.96 17.29
C SER A 110 12.92 13.82 16.15
N ASN A 111 14.23 14.09 16.15
CA ASN A 111 14.90 14.78 15.04
C ASN A 111 14.68 14.09 13.69
N MET A 112 14.42 12.78 13.69
CA MET A 112 14.11 12.02 12.48
C MET A 112 12.73 12.40 11.96
N MET A 113 11.73 12.38 12.85
CA MET A 113 10.35 12.72 12.54
C MET A 113 10.21 14.17 12.05
N ILE A 114 10.98 15.11 12.61
CA ILE A 114 11.02 16.51 12.12
C ILE A 114 11.41 16.56 10.63
N LYS A 115 12.33 15.69 10.20
CA LYS A 115 12.79 15.63 8.81
C LYS A 115 11.83 14.86 7.92
N GLU A 116 11.19 13.80 8.42
CA GLU A 116 10.11 13.08 7.73
C GLU A 116 8.92 14.01 7.44
N ARG A 117 8.57 14.87 8.41
CA ARG A 117 7.60 15.95 8.27
C ARG A 117 7.99 16.96 7.20
N ALA A 118 9.23 17.45 7.24
CA ALA A 118 9.72 18.35 6.21
C ALA A 118 9.68 17.70 4.83
N ALA A 119 10.08 16.43 4.73
CA ALA A 119 10.02 15.66 3.48
C ALA A 119 8.58 15.60 2.94
N ALA A 120 7.59 15.24 3.77
CA ALA A 120 6.18 15.22 3.39
C ALA A 120 5.68 16.59 2.87
N LEU A 121 6.03 17.67 3.57
CA LEU A 121 5.68 19.04 3.15
C LEU A 121 6.37 19.44 1.83
N HIS A 122 7.61 19.02 1.61
CA HIS A 122 8.29 19.21 0.33
C HIS A 122 7.57 18.49 -0.82
N GLN A 123 7.03 17.28 -0.58
CA GLN A 123 6.27 16.56 -1.61
C GLN A 123 5.01 17.30 -1.99
N MET A 124 4.24 17.71 -0.98
CA MET A 124 3.03 18.48 -1.15
C MET A 124 3.32 19.81 -1.86
N SER A 125 4.37 20.54 -1.44
CA SER A 125 4.80 21.78 -2.08
C SER A 125 5.17 21.57 -3.55
N ARG A 126 5.98 20.56 -3.87
CA ARG A 126 6.34 20.24 -5.27
C ARG A 126 5.10 19.99 -6.11
N ALA A 127 4.15 19.21 -5.60
CA ALA A 127 2.91 18.91 -6.31
C ALA A 127 2.06 20.16 -6.59
N ILE A 128 1.98 21.10 -5.63
CA ILE A 128 1.23 22.35 -5.78
C ILE A 128 1.92 23.30 -6.76
N LEU A 129 3.23 23.55 -6.60
CA LEU A 129 3.97 24.52 -7.41
C LEU A 129 4.05 24.15 -8.89
N THR A 130 4.00 22.86 -9.19
CA THR A 130 4.07 22.34 -10.56
C THR A 130 2.70 22.01 -11.15
N ALA A 131 1.61 22.33 -10.43
CA ALA A 131 0.26 22.00 -10.88
C ALA A 131 -0.12 22.82 -12.12
N PRO A 132 -0.52 22.18 -13.24
CA PRO A 132 -0.97 22.91 -14.42
C PRO A 132 -2.33 23.59 -14.18
N ASN A 133 -3.13 23.04 -13.26
CA ASN A 133 -4.45 23.53 -12.89
C ASN A 133 -4.48 23.95 -11.40
N PRO A 134 -5.28 24.98 -11.03
CA PRO A 134 -5.37 25.44 -9.65
C PRO A 134 -5.63 24.33 -8.62
N ILE A 135 -4.92 24.37 -7.50
CA ILE A 135 -5.15 23.48 -6.35
C ILE A 135 -6.20 24.11 -5.42
N PRO A 136 -7.21 23.35 -4.93
CA PRO A 136 -8.22 23.89 -4.06
C PRO A 136 -7.63 24.31 -2.73
N ASP A 137 -8.21 25.38 -2.18
CA ASP A 137 -7.97 25.77 -0.80
C ASP A 137 -8.49 24.69 0.14
N ILE A 138 -7.66 24.24 1.07
CA ILE A 138 -8.03 23.23 2.07
C ILE A 138 -7.41 23.52 3.43
N LEU A 139 -8.08 23.07 4.49
CA LEU A 139 -7.43 22.78 5.76
C LEU A 139 -7.02 21.32 5.75
N PHE A 140 -5.77 21.02 6.14
CA PHE A 140 -5.28 19.64 6.19
C PHE A 140 -4.78 19.28 7.59
N MET A 141 -4.86 17.99 7.89
CA MET A 141 -4.27 17.36 9.07
C MET A 141 -3.23 16.34 8.61
N LEU A 142 -1.95 16.64 8.82
CA LEU A 142 -0.84 15.81 8.38
C LEU A 142 -0.30 15.00 9.56
N ASN A 143 -0.43 13.68 9.46
CA ASN A 143 0.11 12.72 10.40
C ASN A 143 1.36 12.04 9.84
N ILE A 144 2.47 12.20 10.54
CA ILE A 144 3.75 11.58 10.18
C ILE A 144 4.09 10.37 11.07
N HIS A 145 3.27 10.06 12.07
CA HIS A 145 3.50 8.89 12.91
C HIS A 145 3.15 7.61 12.14
N ASP A 146 3.79 6.50 12.52
CA ASP A 146 3.53 5.18 11.94
C ASP A 146 2.05 4.78 12.05
N ASN A 147 1.44 5.01 13.21
CA ASN A 147 0.02 4.71 13.42
C ASN A 147 -0.84 5.81 12.78
N PRO A 148 -1.89 5.46 12.02
CA PRO A 148 -2.80 6.45 11.49
C PRO A 148 -3.61 7.13 12.60
N PHE A 149 -4.06 8.34 12.30
CA PHE A 149 -5.07 9.05 13.07
C PHE A 149 -6.31 9.28 12.21
N ALA A 150 -7.49 9.23 12.82
CA ALA A 150 -8.76 9.56 12.16
C ALA A 150 -8.67 10.88 11.37
N ASN A 151 -9.40 10.96 10.26
CA ASN A 151 -9.57 12.21 9.51
C ASN A 151 -8.22 12.90 9.22
N SER A 152 -7.24 12.17 8.67
CA SER A 152 -5.89 12.71 8.44
C SER A 152 -5.27 12.19 7.15
N LEU A 153 -4.24 12.91 6.71
CA LEU A 153 -3.26 12.43 5.73
C LEU A 153 -2.21 11.62 6.50
N SER A 154 -2.17 10.31 6.30
CA SER A 154 -1.28 9.37 7.03
C SER A 154 -0.52 8.48 6.06
N TYR A 155 0.59 7.88 6.46
CA TYR A 155 1.34 6.98 5.57
C TYR A 155 0.68 5.63 5.30
N ALA A 156 -0.20 5.18 6.18
CA ALA A 156 -0.94 3.94 6.02
C ALA A 156 -2.35 4.01 6.65
N ARG A 157 -3.21 3.06 6.32
CA ARG A 157 -4.51 2.81 6.95
C ARG A 157 -4.75 1.31 7.10
N ALA A 158 -5.62 0.87 8.01
CA ALA A 158 -5.92 -0.56 8.14
C ALA A 158 -6.60 -1.13 6.87
N ALA A 159 -6.23 -2.36 6.52
CA ALA A 159 -6.87 -3.12 5.46
C ALA A 159 -8.17 -3.80 5.93
N ASP A 160 -8.28 -4.11 7.23
CA ASP A 160 -9.47 -4.76 7.81
C ASP A 160 -10.57 -3.72 8.06
N PRO A 161 -11.71 -3.79 7.36
CA PRO A 161 -12.81 -2.84 7.57
C PRO A 161 -13.32 -2.83 9.02
N ASP A 162 -13.18 -3.95 9.74
CA ASP A 162 -13.60 -4.05 11.15
C ASP A 162 -12.61 -3.37 12.11
N GLN A 163 -11.33 -3.23 11.72
CA GLN A 163 -10.34 -2.43 12.45
C GLN A 163 -10.41 -0.95 12.08
N ALA A 164 -10.92 -0.64 10.89
CA ALA A 164 -11.27 0.70 10.48
C ALA A 164 -12.53 1.19 11.23
N THR A 165 -12.41 1.35 12.55
CA THR A 165 -13.45 1.90 13.43
C THR A 165 -13.84 3.32 13.01
N SER A 166 -14.85 3.92 13.67
CA SER A 166 -15.15 5.35 13.49
C SER A 166 -13.96 6.30 13.73
N ALA A 167 -12.88 5.81 14.34
CA ALA A 167 -11.61 6.51 14.57
C ALA A 167 -10.54 6.28 13.48
N GLU A 168 -10.82 5.52 12.42
CA GLU A 168 -10.05 5.49 11.17
C GLU A 168 -10.91 5.87 9.96
N HIS A 169 -12.14 6.35 10.21
CA HIS A 169 -12.93 6.96 9.15
C HIS A 169 -12.13 8.13 8.54
N HIS A 170 -12.02 8.11 7.22
CA HIS A 170 -11.35 9.13 6.42
C HIS A 170 -9.83 9.31 6.63
N VAL A 171 -9.09 8.21 6.75
CA VAL A 171 -7.63 8.21 6.60
C VAL A 171 -7.26 8.17 5.12
N PHE A 172 -6.67 9.26 4.61
CA PHE A 172 -6.10 9.33 3.27
C PHE A 172 -4.64 8.91 3.34
N THR A 173 -4.28 7.87 2.62
CA THR A 173 -2.89 7.39 2.55
C THR A 173 -2.07 8.34 1.69
N MET A 174 -1.01 8.93 2.22
CA MET A 174 -0.10 9.80 1.49
C MET A 174 1.18 9.07 1.06
N PRO A 175 1.88 9.55 0.02
CA PRO A 175 3.18 9.01 -0.35
C PRO A 175 4.19 9.09 0.81
N HIS A 176 5.08 8.10 0.89
CA HIS A 176 6.01 7.95 2.00
C HIS A 176 7.13 9.00 1.96
N PHE A 177 7.66 9.44 3.09
CA PHE A 177 8.76 10.43 3.13
C PHE A 177 10.03 10.00 2.35
N ALA A 178 10.18 8.69 2.12
CA ALA A 178 11.28 8.08 1.38
C ALA A 178 11.50 8.63 -0.03
N TYR A 179 10.48 9.18 -0.69
CA TYR A 179 10.65 9.82 -2.00
C TYR A 179 11.70 10.94 -1.97
N TRP A 180 11.84 11.64 -0.84
CA TRP A 180 12.89 12.63 -0.65
C TRP A 180 14.11 12.03 0.03
N HIS A 181 13.93 11.36 1.17
CA HIS A 181 15.06 10.93 1.96
C HIS A 181 14.70 9.99 3.12
N TRP A 182 15.66 9.15 3.56
CA TRP A 182 15.58 8.39 4.81
C TRP A 182 16.85 8.59 5.66
N MET A 183 16.82 9.60 6.52
CA MET A 183 18.02 10.29 7.05
C MET A 183 18.91 9.57 8.05
N ARG A 184 18.60 8.33 8.41
CA ARG A 184 19.18 7.69 9.60
C ARG A 184 20.01 6.44 9.30
N LEU A 185 19.83 5.80 8.15
CA LEU A 185 20.39 4.46 7.92
C LEU A 185 21.31 4.52 6.71
N PRO A 186 22.62 4.21 6.83
CA PRO A 186 23.55 4.27 5.70
C PRO A 186 23.21 3.26 4.58
N PHE A 187 22.33 2.31 4.89
CA PHE A 187 21.87 1.24 4.00
C PHE A 187 20.47 1.50 3.40
N ILE A 188 19.84 2.66 3.69
CA ILE A 188 18.60 3.08 3.03
C ILE A 188 18.76 4.54 2.58
N ASN A 189 18.40 4.83 1.33
CA ASN A 189 18.49 6.17 0.75
C ASN A 189 17.15 6.58 0.11
N SER A 190 17.11 7.71 -0.60
CA SER A 190 15.89 8.18 -1.25
C SER A 190 15.39 7.16 -2.29
N LEU A 191 14.07 7.10 -2.49
CA LEU A 191 13.48 6.13 -3.42
C LEU A 191 14.02 6.29 -4.84
N ALA A 192 14.26 7.52 -5.30
CA ALA A 192 14.88 7.78 -6.60
C ALA A 192 16.30 7.21 -6.70
N ASN A 193 17.15 7.42 -5.69
CA ASN A 193 18.52 6.91 -5.70
C ASN A 193 18.57 5.38 -5.56
N ALA A 194 17.67 4.80 -4.77
CA ALA A 194 17.53 3.35 -4.69
C ALA A 194 17.04 2.78 -6.03
N SER A 195 16.08 3.43 -6.69
CA SER A 195 15.55 2.98 -7.99
C SER A 195 16.65 2.86 -9.04
N THR A 196 17.53 3.87 -9.16
CA THR A 196 18.68 3.82 -10.10
C THR A 196 19.64 2.67 -9.78
N GLN A 197 19.92 2.42 -8.50
CA GLN A 197 20.82 1.32 -8.11
C GLN A 197 20.17 -0.06 -8.30
N ILE A 198 18.88 -0.17 -8.00
CA ILE A 198 18.08 -1.38 -8.25
C ILE A 198 18.05 -1.69 -9.74
N GLU A 199 17.81 -0.70 -10.59
CA GLU A 199 17.82 -0.85 -12.03
C GLU A 199 19.15 -1.40 -12.54
N ALA A 200 20.29 -0.86 -12.09
CA ALA A 200 21.60 -1.39 -12.45
C ALA A 200 21.80 -2.87 -12.05
N ILE A 201 21.23 -3.31 -10.92
CA ILE A 201 21.26 -4.72 -10.50
C ILE A 201 20.36 -5.57 -11.40
N GLU A 202 19.14 -5.10 -11.69
CA GLU A 202 18.15 -5.82 -12.50
C GLU A 202 18.52 -5.91 -13.98
N GLU A 203 19.25 -4.93 -14.52
CA GLU A 203 19.80 -4.99 -15.88
C GLU A 203 20.96 -5.98 -16.01
N SER A 204 21.72 -6.18 -14.92
CA SER A 204 22.92 -7.03 -14.92
C SER A 204 22.68 -8.46 -14.44
N THR A 205 21.51 -8.75 -13.85
CA THR A 205 21.22 -10.04 -13.21
C THR A 205 19.86 -10.57 -13.66
N THR A 206 19.83 -11.73 -14.30
CA THR A 206 18.56 -12.41 -14.64
C THR A 206 17.93 -13.04 -13.41
N PHE A 207 16.63 -13.36 -13.45
CA PHE A 207 15.95 -14.03 -12.33
C PHE A 207 16.63 -15.36 -11.94
N HIS A 208 17.13 -16.11 -12.92
CA HIS A 208 17.82 -17.39 -12.70
C HIS A 208 19.18 -17.22 -12.00
N ASP A 209 19.87 -16.10 -12.21
CA ASP A 209 21.19 -15.82 -11.64
C ASP A 209 21.12 -15.22 -10.23
N LYS A 210 19.93 -14.83 -9.76
CA LYS A 210 19.71 -14.33 -8.39
C LYS A 210 19.97 -15.41 -7.35
N ILE A 211 20.34 -14.98 -6.15
CA ILE A 211 20.61 -15.86 -5.00
C ILE A 211 19.31 -16.59 -4.63
N PRO A 212 19.27 -17.95 -4.65
CA PRO A 212 18.05 -18.73 -4.41
C PRO A 212 17.78 -18.88 -2.91
N LYS A 213 17.65 -17.76 -2.20
CA LYS A 213 17.34 -17.70 -0.77
C LYS A 213 16.29 -16.63 -0.48
N ALA A 214 15.50 -16.88 0.56
CA ALA A 214 14.63 -15.87 1.17
C ALA A 214 15.44 -14.92 2.04
N VAL A 215 15.46 -13.64 1.67
CA VAL A 215 16.21 -12.61 2.40
C VAL A 215 15.31 -11.78 3.30
N TRP A 216 15.80 -11.53 4.51
CA TRP A 216 15.22 -10.55 5.43
C TRP A 216 16.29 -9.99 6.38
N ARG A 217 16.21 -8.68 6.62
CA ARG A 217 16.89 -8.02 7.75
C ARG A 217 15.89 -7.17 8.49
N GLY A 218 15.85 -7.19 9.81
CA GLY A 218 14.96 -6.28 10.52
C GLY A 218 15.04 -6.35 12.04
N THR A 219 14.33 -5.43 12.67
CA THR A 219 14.24 -5.35 14.13
C THR A 219 13.12 -6.28 14.63
N PRO A 220 13.43 -7.30 15.46
CA PRO A 220 12.47 -8.35 15.82
C PRO A 220 11.30 -7.91 16.71
N TRP A 221 11.48 -6.86 17.52
CA TRP A 221 10.48 -6.41 18.51
C TRP A 221 9.48 -5.40 17.97
N PHE A 222 9.55 -5.03 16.68
CA PHE A 222 8.49 -4.27 16.03
C PHE A 222 7.42 -5.23 15.51
N GLY A 223 6.18 -5.02 15.95
CA GLY A 223 5.03 -5.77 15.50
C GLY A 223 3.75 -4.98 15.75
N SER A 224 2.78 -5.14 14.85
CA SER A 224 1.46 -4.54 15.01
C SER A 224 0.77 -5.19 16.21
N PRO A 225 -0.11 -4.48 16.95
CA PRO A 225 -0.93 -5.09 18.00
C PRO A 225 -1.66 -6.35 17.54
N SER A 226 -1.94 -6.44 16.24
CA SER A 226 -2.67 -7.53 15.62
C SER A 226 -1.80 -8.72 15.18
N ASN A 227 -0.47 -8.57 15.21
CA ASN A 227 0.51 -9.65 14.99
C ASN A 227 1.87 -9.31 15.63
N VAL A 228 1.91 -9.26 16.96
CA VAL A 228 3.09 -8.78 17.74
C VAL A 228 4.34 -9.65 17.52
N GLU A 229 4.15 -10.95 17.27
CA GLU A 229 5.24 -11.92 17.17
C GLU A 229 5.68 -12.19 15.73
N LEU A 230 5.15 -11.46 14.74
CA LEU A 230 5.39 -11.70 13.30
C LEU A 230 6.86 -11.93 12.98
N ARG A 231 7.73 -11.00 13.37
CA ARG A 231 9.16 -11.02 13.03
C ARG A 231 9.96 -12.03 13.86
N LYS A 232 9.56 -12.28 15.11
CA LYS A 232 10.20 -13.29 15.97
C LYS A 232 9.87 -14.69 15.47
N LYS A 233 8.63 -14.94 15.05
CA LYS A 233 8.23 -16.20 14.42
C LYS A 233 9.00 -16.45 13.12
N LEU A 234 9.15 -15.44 12.26
CA LEU A 234 9.97 -15.53 11.05
C LEU A 234 11.39 -16.02 11.37
N LEU A 235 12.04 -15.41 12.37
CA LEU A 235 13.36 -15.84 12.81
C LEU A 235 13.34 -17.27 13.33
N SER A 236 12.35 -17.67 14.11
CA SER A 236 12.26 -19.01 14.69
C SER A 236 12.06 -20.12 13.64
N VAL A 237 11.22 -19.91 12.62
CA VAL A 237 10.93 -20.95 11.60
C VAL A 237 12.07 -21.14 10.61
N THR A 238 13.06 -20.24 10.61
CA THR A 238 14.23 -20.31 9.72
C THR A 238 15.43 -20.98 10.37
N LYS A 239 15.28 -21.50 11.59
CA LYS A 239 16.32 -22.21 12.32
C LYS A 239 16.09 -23.71 12.30
N ASP A 240 17.17 -24.46 12.14
CA ASP A 240 17.18 -25.90 12.36
C ASP A 240 16.86 -26.20 13.84
N ALA A 241 15.91 -27.10 14.10
CA ALA A 241 15.44 -27.39 15.44
C ALA A 241 16.49 -28.10 16.33
N VAL A 242 17.50 -28.73 15.71
CA VAL A 242 18.56 -29.48 16.41
C VAL A 242 19.81 -28.62 16.57
N THR A 243 20.29 -28.00 15.49
CA THR A 243 21.56 -27.26 15.49
C THR A 243 21.40 -25.78 15.84
N GLY A 244 20.21 -25.21 15.61
CA GLY A 244 19.96 -23.77 15.76
C GLY A 244 20.54 -22.92 14.62
N ASP A 245 21.13 -23.54 13.60
CA ASP A 245 21.68 -22.85 12.43
C ASP A 245 20.56 -22.35 11.51
N THR A 246 20.83 -21.32 10.72
CA THR A 246 19.89 -20.87 9.69
C THR A 246 19.77 -21.93 8.59
N LEU A 247 18.54 -22.26 8.20
CA LEU A 247 18.26 -23.22 7.14
C LEU A 247 18.86 -22.76 5.79
N PRO A 248 19.32 -23.66 4.91
CA PRO A 248 20.05 -23.29 3.69
C PRO A 248 19.30 -22.37 2.72
N TRP A 249 17.96 -22.47 2.70
CA TRP A 249 17.08 -21.65 1.87
C TRP A 249 16.85 -20.24 2.42
N ALA A 250 17.28 -19.94 3.65
CA ALA A 250 17.03 -18.69 4.33
C ALA A 250 18.31 -17.86 4.49
N ASP A 251 18.19 -16.57 4.22
CA ASP A 251 19.11 -15.50 4.59
C ASP A 251 18.34 -14.48 5.44
N ILE A 252 17.90 -14.93 6.61
CA ILE A 252 16.99 -14.20 7.50
C ILE A 252 17.71 -13.93 8.82
N GLU A 253 17.92 -12.65 9.13
CA GLU A 253 18.63 -12.24 10.33
C GLU A 253 18.02 -11.00 10.99
N SER A 254 18.08 -10.96 12.32
CA SER A 254 17.83 -9.73 13.06
C SER A 254 18.95 -8.73 12.83
N LEU A 255 18.62 -7.45 12.71
CA LEU A 255 19.61 -6.38 12.65
C LEU A 255 20.44 -6.31 13.95
N LYS A 256 21.76 -6.39 13.81
CA LYS A 256 22.74 -6.23 14.90
C LYS A 256 23.06 -4.74 15.03
N TRP A 257 22.30 -4.03 15.85
CA TRP A 257 22.44 -2.59 16.04
C TRP A 257 23.68 -2.24 16.88
N GLU A 258 24.49 -1.28 16.41
CA GLU A 258 25.74 -0.91 17.09
C GLU A 258 25.63 0.44 17.82
N ASN A 259 24.80 1.36 17.33
CA ASN A 259 24.67 2.73 17.85
C ASN A 259 23.20 3.18 17.96
N ASN A 260 22.41 2.58 18.87
CA ASN A 260 21.01 2.96 19.13
C ASN A 260 20.17 3.17 17.85
N GLY A 261 20.28 2.27 16.87
CA GLY A 261 19.50 2.34 15.63
C GLY A 261 20.07 3.28 14.54
N GLN A 262 21.36 3.61 14.57
CA GLN A 262 22.02 4.44 13.53
C GLN A 262 22.82 3.60 12.52
N SER A 263 23.40 2.48 12.94
CA SER A 263 24.16 1.57 12.08
C SER A 263 23.97 0.13 12.55
N SER A 264 24.15 -0.81 11.62
CA SER A 264 24.11 -2.24 11.89
C SER A 264 25.13 -2.98 11.05
N SER A 265 25.87 -3.93 11.65
CA SER A 265 26.96 -4.67 10.99
C SER A 265 26.49 -5.67 9.94
N ASN A 266 25.24 -6.13 10.03
CA ASN A 266 24.66 -7.11 9.10
C ASN A 266 23.50 -6.52 8.29
N ALA A 267 23.36 -5.19 8.26
CA ALA A 267 22.42 -4.54 7.38
C ALA A 267 22.87 -4.70 5.93
N LEU A 268 21.91 -5.05 5.06
CA LEU A 268 22.09 -5.03 3.62
C LEU A 268 21.65 -3.66 3.10
N PRO A 269 22.38 -3.06 2.15
CA PRO A 269 21.86 -1.95 1.34
C PRO A 269 20.51 -2.32 0.75
N ILE A 270 19.59 -1.35 0.64
CA ILE A 270 18.21 -1.65 0.25
C ILE A 270 18.13 -2.22 -1.18
N GLU A 271 19.00 -1.78 -2.07
CA GLU A 271 19.14 -2.29 -3.43
C GLU A 271 19.66 -3.74 -3.49
N ASP A 272 20.46 -4.17 -2.49
CA ASP A 272 21.04 -5.52 -2.46
C ASP A 272 20.01 -6.61 -2.22
N PHE A 273 18.82 -6.27 -1.69
CA PHE A 273 17.70 -7.21 -1.61
C PHE A 273 17.29 -7.73 -3.00
N CYS A 274 17.47 -6.93 -4.05
CA CYS A 274 17.14 -7.31 -5.42
C CYS A 274 18.12 -8.35 -6.01
N LYS A 275 19.23 -8.67 -5.32
CA LYS A 275 20.12 -9.79 -5.70
C LYS A 275 19.55 -11.16 -5.36
N TYR A 276 18.48 -11.22 -4.56
CA TYR A 276 17.86 -12.47 -4.10
C TYR A 276 16.60 -12.78 -4.90
N LYS A 277 16.30 -14.06 -5.12
CA LYS A 277 15.06 -14.49 -5.76
C LYS A 277 13.83 -14.18 -4.90
N TYR A 278 13.95 -14.30 -3.58
CA TYR A 278 12.83 -14.23 -2.65
C TYR A 278 13.07 -13.13 -1.62
N VAL A 279 12.21 -12.12 -1.60
CA VAL A 279 12.30 -11.00 -0.66
C VAL A 279 11.15 -11.09 0.32
N VAL A 280 11.45 -11.30 1.61
CA VAL A 280 10.42 -11.38 2.65
C VAL A 280 10.05 -9.96 3.11
N TYR A 281 8.78 -9.60 2.98
CA TYR A 281 8.24 -8.35 3.54
C TYR A 281 7.51 -8.63 4.85
N THR A 282 7.82 -7.81 5.86
CA THR A 282 7.17 -7.84 7.17
C THR A 282 6.77 -6.45 7.58
N GLU A 283 5.53 -6.32 8.05
CA GLU A 283 5.04 -5.13 8.72
C GLU A 283 5.81 -4.84 10.03
N GLY A 284 5.68 -3.60 10.51
CA GLY A 284 6.34 -3.09 11.71
C GLY A 284 5.32 -2.81 12.80
N ILE A 285 5.38 -1.60 13.37
CA ILE A 285 4.31 -1.09 14.26
C ILE A 285 3.00 -1.01 13.47
N SER A 286 3.06 -0.47 12.26
CA SER A 286 2.00 -0.50 11.26
C SER A 286 2.56 -1.08 9.95
N TYR A 287 2.77 -0.25 8.94
CA TYR A 287 3.45 -0.63 7.69
C TYR A 287 4.97 -0.70 7.88
N SER A 288 5.70 -1.10 6.85
CA SER A 288 7.14 -0.87 6.78
C SER A 288 7.46 -0.12 5.50
N GLY A 289 8.13 1.04 5.63
CA GLY A 289 8.59 1.84 4.50
C GLY A 289 9.59 1.16 3.56
N ARG A 290 9.90 -0.14 3.75
CA ARG A 290 10.67 -0.92 2.78
C ARG A 290 9.83 -1.50 1.64
N LEU A 291 8.51 -1.54 1.80
CA LEU A 291 7.60 -2.15 0.83
C LEU A 291 7.86 -1.62 -0.59
N GLN A 292 7.89 -0.29 -0.75
CA GLN A 292 8.08 0.33 -2.06
C GLN A 292 9.42 -0.04 -2.71
N TYR A 293 10.48 -0.25 -1.95
CA TYR A 293 11.79 -0.63 -2.49
C TYR A 293 11.80 -2.09 -2.94
N HIS A 294 11.23 -2.98 -2.12
CA HIS A 294 11.12 -4.40 -2.48
C HIS A 294 10.24 -4.60 -3.73
N GLN A 295 9.21 -3.77 -3.91
CA GLN A 295 8.34 -3.77 -5.09
C GLN A 295 9.04 -3.35 -6.38
N LEU A 296 10.21 -2.70 -6.32
CA LEU A 296 11.02 -2.37 -7.48
C LEU A 296 11.88 -3.56 -7.96
N CYS A 297 12.14 -4.55 -7.10
CA CYS A 297 12.93 -5.71 -7.48
C CYS A 297 12.16 -6.66 -8.42
N GLY A 298 12.88 -7.26 -9.36
CA GLY A 298 12.49 -8.46 -10.09
C GLY A 298 12.66 -9.71 -9.23
N SER A 299 12.11 -9.68 -8.02
CA SER A 299 12.17 -10.76 -7.02
C SER A 299 10.76 -11.11 -6.56
N VAL A 300 10.52 -12.37 -6.18
CA VAL A 300 9.23 -12.77 -5.62
C VAL A 300 9.12 -12.22 -4.21
N MET A 301 8.14 -11.34 -3.99
CA MET A 301 7.82 -10.87 -2.64
C MET A 301 6.97 -11.90 -1.90
N LEU A 302 7.44 -12.30 -0.72
CA LEU A 302 6.78 -13.22 0.20
C LEU A 302 6.34 -12.46 1.44
N THR A 303 5.06 -12.46 1.77
CA THR A 303 4.56 -11.72 2.94
C THR A 303 3.23 -12.26 3.43
N PRO A 304 2.87 -12.16 4.71
CA PRO A 304 1.48 -12.36 5.11
C PRO A 304 0.57 -11.31 4.46
N ALA A 305 -0.74 -11.56 4.46
CA ALA A 305 -1.69 -10.56 3.96
C ALA A 305 -1.43 -9.18 4.59
N ILE A 306 -1.18 -8.20 3.72
CA ILE A 306 -0.84 -6.84 4.11
C ILE A 306 -2.01 -6.26 4.91
N SER A 307 -1.75 -5.91 6.17
CA SER A 307 -2.76 -5.38 7.10
C SER A 307 -2.79 -3.85 7.10
N TRP A 308 -1.72 -3.20 6.62
CA TRP A 308 -1.58 -1.75 6.55
C TRP A 308 -1.36 -1.31 5.11
N LEU A 309 -2.39 -0.71 4.51
CA LEU A 309 -2.38 -0.23 3.14
C LEU A 309 -1.64 1.10 3.05
N GLN A 310 -0.63 1.19 2.18
CA GLN A 310 0.00 2.43 1.74
C GLN A 310 -0.64 2.91 0.42
N HIS A 311 -0.25 4.09 -0.06
CA HIS A 311 -0.82 4.75 -1.25
C HIS A 311 -0.88 3.90 -2.54
N THR A 312 0.00 2.92 -2.73
CA THR A 312 0.03 2.03 -3.90
C THR A 312 -0.33 0.57 -3.59
N THR A 313 -0.67 0.23 -2.34
CA THR A 313 -0.90 -1.17 -1.93
C THR A 313 -2.10 -1.80 -2.64
N HIS A 314 -3.09 -1.01 -3.08
CA HIS A 314 -4.24 -1.50 -3.83
C HIS A 314 -3.88 -2.07 -5.22
N LEU A 315 -2.69 -1.78 -5.75
CA LEU A 315 -2.16 -2.35 -7.00
C LEU A 315 -1.54 -3.74 -6.82
N VAL A 316 -1.44 -4.21 -5.57
CA VAL A 316 -0.96 -5.56 -5.25
C VAL A 316 -2.00 -6.59 -5.68
N ARG A 317 -1.51 -7.65 -6.34
CA ARG A 317 -2.29 -8.77 -6.86
C ARG A 317 -1.80 -10.06 -6.22
N PRO A 318 -2.31 -10.43 -5.03
CA PRO A 318 -1.79 -11.57 -4.29
C PRO A 318 -2.34 -12.91 -4.79
N VAL A 319 -1.49 -13.93 -4.77
CA VAL A 319 -1.89 -15.35 -4.73
C VAL A 319 -1.60 -15.90 -3.33
N TRP A 320 -2.50 -16.72 -2.79
CA TRP A 320 -2.25 -17.40 -1.52
C TRP A 320 -1.28 -18.57 -1.73
N SER A 321 -0.30 -18.70 -0.86
CA SER A 321 0.60 -19.87 -0.79
C SER A 321 -0.18 -21.18 -0.77
N SER A 322 -1.31 -21.24 -0.06
CA SER A 322 -2.15 -22.43 0.02
C SER A 322 -2.79 -22.81 -1.31
N GLU A 323 -2.99 -21.87 -2.25
CA GLU A 323 -3.45 -22.18 -3.60
C GLU A 323 -2.30 -22.72 -4.46
N LEU A 324 -1.09 -22.15 -4.35
CA LEU A 324 0.11 -22.66 -5.02
C LEU A 324 0.45 -24.08 -4.56
N LEU A 325 0.42 -24.33 -3.26
CA LEU A 325 0.73 -25.64 -2.68
C LEU A 325 -0.36 -26.69 -2.94
N ARG A 326 -1.55 -26.28 -3.38
CA ARG A 326 -2.65 -27.18 -3.76
C ARG A 326 -2.60 -27.58 -5.23
N SER A 327 -1.97 -26.78 -6.09
CA SER A 327 -1.81 -27.08 -7.51
C SER A 327 -0.70 -28.10 -7.78
N ASP A 328 0.22 -28.31 -6.82
CA ASP A 328 1.28 -29.31 -6.92
C ASP A 328 0.80 -30.73 -6.56
N GLU A 329 0.72 -31.62 -7.56
CA GLU A 329 0.35 -33.03 -7.37
C GLU A 329 1.38 -33.84 -6.56
N ASN A 330 2.64 -33.39 -6.48
CA ASN A 330 3.71 -34.07 -5.75
C ASN A 330 3.72 -33.71 -4.25
N TRP A 331 2.98 -32.67 -3.86
CA TRP A 331 2.86 -32.29 -2.47
C TRP A 331 1.65 -33.01 -1.86
N GLU A 332 1.90 -34.09 -1.11
CA GLU A 332 0.94 -34.50 -0.08
C GLU A 332 0.83 -33.32 0.88
N ILE A 333 -0.17 -32.45 0.69
CA ILE A 333 -0.53 -31.39 1.64
C ILE A 333 -0.50 -32.06 3.01
N PRO A 334 0.43 -31.71 3.92
CA PRO A 334 0.45 -32.26 5.26
C PRO A 334 -0.74 -31.65 5.98
N ALA A 335 -1.93 -32.10 5.62
CA ALA A 335 -3.21 -31.69 6.12
C ALA A 335 -3.28 -30.17 6.40
N LEU A 336 -3.75 -29.40 5.42
CA LEU A 336 -4.82 -28.43 5.70
C LEU A 336 -6.03 -29.24 6.24
N ARG A 337 -5.87 -29.89 7.40
CA ARG A 337 -6.98 -30.47 8.17
C ARG A 337 -7.70 -29.28 8.73
N LEU A 338 -8.82 -28.95 8.10
CA LEU A 338 -9.82 -28.00 8.58
C LEU A 338 -10.34 -28.35 10.01
N ASP A 339 -9.92 -29.48 10.56
CA ASP A 339 -10.34 -30.12 11.79
C ASP A 339 -9.30 -30.08 12.93
N GLY A 340 -8.14 -29.42 12.75
CA GLY A 340 -7.32 -28.90 13.85
C GLY A 340 -6.68 -29.91 14.82
N HIS A 341 -6.71 -31.22 14.54
CA HIS A 341 -6.13 -32.25 15.40
C HIS A 341 -5.12 -33.12 14.64
N ALA A 342 -3.87 -33.13 15.12
CA ALA A 342 -2.86 -34.11 14.71
C ALA A 342 -3.16 -35.47 15.38
N PRO A 343 -2.91 -36.62 14.71
CA PRO A 343 -2.92 -37.91 15.38
C PRO A 343 -1.66 -37.94 16.27
N GLY A 344 -1.83 -37.89 17.59
CA GLY A 344 -0.72 -38.01 18.53
C GLY A 344 -0.44 -36.81 19.44
N GLY A 345 -1.37 -35.86 19.59
CA GLY A 345 -1.27 -34.83 20.65
C GLY A 345 -0.10 -33.86 20.51
N GLY A 346 0.43 -33.69 19.30
CA GLY A 346 1.38 -32.62 18.96
C GLY A 346 0.75 -31.21 19.05
N PRO A 347 1.56 -30.14 18.96
CA PRO A 347 1.05 -28.77 18.96
C PRO A 347 -0.05 -28.59 17.89
N LYS A 348 -1.07 -27.79 18.22
CA LYS A 348 -2.19 -27.47 17.31
C LYS A 348 -1.63 -27.10 15.92
N HIS A 349 -2.19 -27.68 14.86
CA HIS A 349 -1.89 -27.25 13.50
C HIS A 349 -2.08 -25.72 13.37
N PRO A 350 -1.25 -25.03 12.57
CA PRO A 350 -1.48 -23.62 12.27
C PRO A 350 -2.89 -23.45 11.69
N ASP A 351 -3.61 -22.41 12.11
CA ASP A 351 -4.96 -22.14 11.62
C ASP A 351 -4.95 -22.16 10.08
N PRO A 352 -5.93 -22.81 9.41
CA PRO A 352 -5.97 -22.84 7.95
C PRO A 352 -5.95 -21.41 7.41
N TYR A 353 -4.99 -21.12 6.54
CA TYR A 353 -4.78 -19.81 5.93
C TYR A 353 -5.09 -19.87 4.42
N PRO A 354 -5.84 -18.90 3.85
CA PRO A 354 -6.33 -17.68 4.47
C PRO A 354 -7.46 -17.91 5.50
N ASN A 355 -7.37 -17.24 6.65
CA ASN A 355 -8.42 -17.27 7.68
C ASN A 355 -9.46 -16.16 7.43
N THR A 356 -10.55 -16.14 8.21
CA THR A 356 -11.64 -15.16 8.07
C THR A 356 -11.16 -13.71 8.04
N ARG A 357 -10.19 -13.35 8.90
CA ARG A 357 -9.64 -11.98 8.95
C ARG A 357 -8.86 -11.66 7.68
N ALA A 358 -8.02 -12.57 7.22
CA ALA A 358 -7.29 -12.41 5.97
C ALA A 358 -8.24 -12.22 4.77
N LEU A 359 -9.32 -13.00 4.71
CA LEU A 359 -10.36 -12.89 3.68
C LEU A 359 -11.19 -11.60 3.76
N ARG A 360 -11.34 -10.98 4.94
CA ARG A 360 -11.94 -9.64 5.05
C ARG A 360 -11.03 -8.56 4.49
N MET A 361 -9.73 -8.62 4.80
CA MET A 361 -8.73 -7.65 4.31
C MET A 361 -8.53 -7.79 2.79
N TRP A 362 -8.45 -9.04 2.33
CA TRP A 362 -8.18 -9.41 0.94
C TRP A 362 -9.23 -10.41 0.46
N PRO A 363 -10.43 -9.93 0.06
CA PRO A 363 -11.51 -10.80 -0.40
C PRO A 363 -11.15 -11.50 -1.71
N ALA A 364 -11.90 -12.55 -2.05
CA ALA A 364 -11.67 -13.34 -3.28
C ALA A 364 -11.65 -12.50 -4.57
N THR A 365 -12.32 -11.35 -4.58
CA THR A 365 -12.31 -10.39 -5.70
C THR A 365 -11.00 -9.61 -5.85
N LYS A 366 -10.12 -9.68 -4.86
CA LYS A 366 -8.79 -9.04 -4.80
C LYS A 366 -7.67 -10.09 -4.64
N THR A 367 -7.93 -11.34 -4.98
CA THR A 367 -6.97 -12.44 -4.98
C THR A 367 -6.91 -13.05 -6.38
N TYR A 368 -5.73 -13.50 -6.79
CA TYR A 368 -5.41 -13.81 -8.18
C TYR A 368 -4.80 -15.21 -8.28
N SER A 369 -4.83 -15.77 -9.50
CA SER A 369 -4.10 -17.00 -9.80
C SER A 369 -2.59 -16.75 -9.95
N GLU A 370 -1.81 -17.82 -10.01
CA GLU A 370 -0.36 -17.75 -10.17
C GLU A 370 0.09 -17.09 -11.49
N GLU A 371 -0.76 -17.07 -12.51
CA GLU A 371 -0.48 -16.43 -13.81
C GLU A 371 -0.72 -14.91 -13.80
N GLU A 372 -1.47 -14.40 -12.83
CA GLU A 372 -1.82 -12.98 -12.71
C GLU A 372 -1.14 -12.29 -11.52
N ALA A 373 -0.77 -13.05 -10.49
CA ALA A 373 -0.27 -12.50 -9.24
C ALA A 373 1.11 -11.83 -9.37
N ASN A 374 1.34 -10.81 -8.55
CA ASN A 374 2.61 -10.08 -8.43
C ASN A 374 3.18 -10.11 -7.00
N VAL A 375 2.56 -10.86 -6.08
CA VAL A 375 3.06 -11.15 -4.74
C VAL A 375 2.50 -12.50 -4.28
N VAL A 376 3.19 -13.17 -3.36
CA VAL A 376 2.68 -14.38 -2.72
C VAL A 376 2.36 -14.10 -1.25
N PHE A 377 1.12 -14.37 -0.86
CA PHE A 377 0.66 -14.26 0.52
C PHE A 377 0.84 -15.58 1.27
N VAL A 378 1.70 -15.56 2.30
CA VAL A 378 2.03 -16.71 3.17
C VAL A 378 1.33 -16.62 4.52
N ALA A 379 1.36 -17.69 5.32
CA ALA A 379 0.77 -17.69 6.65
C ALA A 379 1.46 -16.68 7.59
N PRO A 380 0.72 -15.99 8.48
CA PRO A 380 1.26 -14.96 9.38
C PRO A 380 2.18 -15.51 10.48
N ASP A 381 2.22 -16.82 10.67
CA ASP A 381 3.18 -17.53 11.53
C ASP A 381 4.31 -18.20 10.75
N TRP A 382 4.34 -18.04 9.43
CA TRP A 382 5.36 -18.52 8.50
C TRP A 382 5.47 -20.04 8.39
N SER A 383 4.46 -20.79 8.83
CA SER A 383 4.49 -22.25 8.83
C SER A 383 4.58 -22.87 7.43
N ASP A 384 4.14 -22.14 6.42
CA ASP A 384 4.13 -22.55 5.01
C ASP A 384 5.27 -21.94 4.17
N LEU A 385 6.14 -21.13 4.78
CA LEU A 385 7.16 -20.36 4.06
C LEU A 385 8.16 -21.28 3.34
N GLU A 386 8.68 -22.28 4.04
CA GLU A 386 9.64 -23.24 3.46
C GLU A 386 9.03 -24.01 2.29
N ALA A 387 7.81 -24.53 2.47
CA ALA A 387 7.10 -25.25 1.43
C ALA A 387 6.84 -24.36 0.20
N THR A 388 6.45 -23.10 0.43
CA THR A 388 6.22 -22.12 -0.65
C THR A 388 7.50 -21.84 -1.43
N ILE A 389 8.65 -21.69 -0.75
CA ILE A 389 9.94 -21.47 -1.42
C ILE A 389 10.34 -22.69 -2.25
N ARG A 390 10.16 -23.91 -1.72
CA ARG A 390 10.43 -25.14 -2.46
C ARG A 390 9.57 -25.25 -3.72
N PHE A 391 8.26 -25.01 -3.60
CA PHE A 391 7.36 -24.97 -4.75
C PHE A 391 7.84 -23.97 -5.81
N LEU A 392 8.25 -22.77 -5.42
CA LEU A 392 8.73 -21.73 -6.35
C LEU A 392 10.07 -22.10 -7.00
N GLU A 393 10.96 -22.80 -6.30
CA GLU A 393 12.20 -23.34 -6.89
C GLU A 393 11.92 -24.50 -7.86
N ASP A 394 10.93 -25.34 -7.57
CA ASP A 394 10.50 -26.45 -8.44
C ASP A 394 9.68 -25.95 -9.65
N HIS A 395 9.08 -24.76 -9.55
CA HIS A 395 8.28 -24.10 -10.60
C HIS A 395 8.88 -22.73 -10.98
N PRO A 396 10.09 -22.69 -11.57
CA PRO A 396 10.81 -21.44 -11.81
C PRO A 396 10.07 -20.47 -12.75
N SER A 397 9.25 -20.97 -13.67
CA SER A 397 8.41 -20.13 -14.55
C SER A 397 7.30 -19.39 -13.79
N VAL A 398 6.74 -20.01 -12.75
CA VAL A 398 5.75 -19.38 -11.86
C VAL A 398 6.44 -18.30 -11.04
N ALA A 399 7.58 -18.64 -10.42
CA ALA A 399 8.36 -17.71 -9.61
C ALA A 399 8.81 -16.47 -10.42
N GLU A 400 9.43 -16.69 -11.58
CA GLU A 400 9.86 -15.61 -12.47
C GLU A 400 8.66 -14.78 -12.97
N GLY A 401 7.54 -15.45 -13.30
CA GLY A 401 6.31 -14.77 -13.70
C GLY A 401 5.79 -13.79 -12.66
N ILE A 402 5.76 -14.20 -11.38
CA ILE A 402 5.31 -13.37 -10.26
C ILE A 402 6.28 -12.20 -10.05
N ALA A 403 7.59 -12.48 -10.02
CA ALA A 403 8.64 -11.47 -9.85
C ALA A 403 8.63 -10.43 -10.97
N ARG A 404 8.51 -10.87 -12.23
CA ARG A 404 8.41 -10.01 -13.41
C ARG A 404 7.16 -9.13 -13.34
N ARG A 405 5.99 -9.68 -13.03
CA ARG A 405 4.74 -8.89 -12.92
C ARG A 405 4.80 -7.87 -11.79
N GLN A 406 5.52 -8.13 -10.71
CA GLN A 406 5.78 -7.13 -9.66
C GLN A 406 6.55 -5.93 -10.24
N ARG A 407 7.71 -6.20 -10.83
CA ARG A 407 8.57 -5.16 -11.41
C ARG A 407 7.86 -4.40 -12.55
N GLU A 408 7.19 -5.11 -13.46
CA GLU A 408 6.38 -4.50 -14.52
C GLU A 408 5.26 -3.60 -13.96
N THR A 409 4.61 -4.02 -12.86
CA THR A 409 3.57 -3.20 -12.23
C THR A 409 4.20 -1.93 -11.66
N PHE A 410 5.14 -2.06 -10.72
CA PHE A 410 5.59 -0.92 -9.90
C PHE A 410 6.69 -0.07 -10.52
N TYR A 411 7.72 -0.71 -11.10
CA TYR A 411 8.82 -0.02 -11.79
C TYR A 411 8.40 0.34 -13.22
N GLY A 412 8.02 -0.65 -14.05
CA GLY A 412 7.65 -0.41 -15.45
C GLY A 412 6.38 0.44 -15.64
N GLY A 413 5.42 0.30 -14.73
CA GLY A 413 4.24 1.16 -14.65
C GLY A 413 4.49 2.54 -14.03
N GLY A 414 5.69 2.78 -13.49
CA GLY A 414 6.11 4.08 -12.99
C GLY A 414 5.39 4.56 -11.73
N TYR A 415 4.74 3.70 -10.95
CA TYR A 415 3.95 4.12 -9.78
C TYR A 415 4.78 4.67 -8.62
N PHE A 416 6.10 4.49 -8.66
CA PHE A 416 7.05 5.11 -7.74
C PHE A 416 7.89 6.22 -8.38
N SER A 417 7.48 6.70 -9.57
CA SER A 417 8.16 7.79 -10.25
C SER A 417 7.86 9.15 -9.62
N PRO A 418 8.74 10.15 -9.83
CA PRO A 418 8.50 11.52 -9.36
C PRO A 418 7.18 12.11 -9.90
N ALA A 419 6.78 11.77 -11.14
CA ALA A 419 5.52 12.20 -11.73
C ALA A 419 4.31 11.55 -11.04
N ALA A 420 4.33 10.22 -10.83
CA ALA A 420 3.26 9.51 -10.13
C ALA A 420 3.03 10.07 -8.72
N GLU A 421 4.11 10.39 -8.01
CA GLU A 421 4.04 11.02 -6.70
C GLU A 421 3.33 12.39 -6.74
N THR A 422 3.70 13.25 -7.70
CA THR A 422 3.04 14.56 -7.85
C THR A 422 1.58 14.43 -8.26
N CYS A 423 1.26 13.51 -9.18
CA CYS A 423 -0.10 13.19 -9.58
C CYS A 423 -0.93 12.75 -8.37
N TYR A 424 -0.39 11.84 -7.54
CA TYR A 424 -1.07 11.33 -6.36
C TYR A 424 -1.32 12.42 -5.31
N TRP A 425 -0.34 13.28 -5.03
CA TRP A 425 -0.53 14.39 -4.09
C TRP A 425 -1.64 15.36 -4.53
N ARG A 426 -1.70 15.70 -5.83
CA ARG A 426 -2.77 16.56 -6.37
C ARG A 426 -4.14 15.90 -6.25
N ALA A 427 -4.25 14.63 -6.64
CA ALA A 427 -5.48 13.87 -6.51
C ALA A 427 -5.92 13.74 -5.05
N LEU A 428 -4.96 13.53 -4.13
CA LEU A 428 -5.21 13.44 -2.70
C LEU A 428 -5.75 14.76 -2.14
N ILE A 429 -5.16 15.90 -2.50
CA ILE A 429 -5.64 17.23 -2.08
C ILE A 429 -7.06 17.48 -2.60
N ARG A 430 -7.34 17.13 -3.86
CA ARG A 430 -8.68 17.27 -4.47
C ARG A 430 -9.71 16.36 -3.83
N GLY A 431 -9.36 15.10 -3.60
CA GLY A 431 -10.21 14.11 -2.91
C GLY A 431 -10.52 14.55 -1.48
N TRP A 432 -9.49 15.02 -0.76
CA TRP A 432 -9.66 15.58 0.57
C TRP A 432 -10.61 16.79 0.58
N ALA A 433 -10.42 17.76 -0.33
CA ALA A 433 -11.26 18.95 -0.44
C ALA A 433 -12.75 18.60 -0.56
N ALA A 434 -13.08 17.58 -1.37
CA ALA A 434 -14.46 17.19 -1.65
C ALA A 434 -15.25 16.71 -0.41
N VAL A 435 -14.56 16.19 0.61
CA VAL A 435 -15.20 15.54 1.77
C VAL A 435 -14.83 16.13 3.13
N ALA A 436 -13.69 16.81 3.26
CA ALA A 436 -13.27 17.42 4.51
C ALA A 436 -13.99 18.76 4.74
N GLN A 437 -14.80 18.82 5.79
CA GLN A 437 -15.53 20.01 6.21
C GLN A 437 -14.83 20.71 7.36
N ARG A 438 -14.81 22.04 7.30
CA ARG A 438 -14.52 22.90 8.46
C ARG A 438 -15.58 22.71 9.55
N PRO A 439 -15.29 23.06 10.82
CA PRO A 439 -16.27 22.99 11.90
C PRO A 439 -17.55 23.80 11.67
N ASP A 440 -17.48 24.87 10.87
CA ASP A 440 -18.62 25.69 10.44
C ASP A 440 -19.46 25.03 9.32
N GLY A 441 -19.11 23.80 8.92
CA GLY A 441 -19.78 23.03 7.88
C GLY A 441 -19.39 23.42 6.46
N ALA A 442 -18.51 24.39 6.26
CA ALA A 442 -18.04 24.78 4.93
C ALA A 442 -17.03 23.77 4.37
N ARG A 443 -17.03 23.57 3.05
CA ARG A 443 -16.03 22.76 2.32
C ARG A 443 -15.66 23.40 0.99
N SER A 444 -14.54 22.98 0.41
CA SER A 444 -14.18 23.37 -0.96
C SER A 444 -14.69 22.32 -1.95
N ASP A 445 -15.28 22.74 -3.07
CA ASP A 445 -15.58 21.81 -4.16
C ASP A 445 -14.30 21.36 -4.88
N SER A 446 -14.43 20.40 -5.81
CA SER A 446 -13.30 19.87 -6.59
C SER A 446 -12.58 20.90 -7.47
N LYS A 447 -13.17 22.10 -7.62
CA LYS A 447 -12.62 23.24 -8.36
C LYS A 447 -12.12 24.36 -7.44
N GLY A 448 -12.08 24.13 -6.12
CA GLY A 448 -11.56 25.08 -5.13
C GLY A 448 -12.56 26.15 -4.66
N LYS A 449 -13.85 26.01 -4.97
CA LYS A 449 -14.87 26.96 -4.53
C LYS A 449 -15.43 26.58 -3.16
N VAL A 450 -15.41 27.50 -2.20
CA VAL A 450 -15.98 27.28 -0.87
C VAL A 450 -17.51 27.29 -0.90
N ILE A 451 -18.12 26.23 -0.39
CA ILE A 451 -19.57 26.03 -0.25
C ILE A 451 -19.94 25.84 1.22
N ASP A 452 -21.04 26.46 1.65
CA ASP A 452 -21.60 26.30 2.99
C ASP A 452 -22.32 24.94 3.16
N ALA A 453 -22.78 24.67 4.38
CA ALA A 453 -23.50 23.45 4.73
C ALA A 453 -24.80 23.21 3.92
N ASN A 454 -25.37 24.26 3.30
CA ASN A 454 -26.58 24.22 2.48
C ASN A 454 -26.27 24.24 0.96
N GLY A 455 -25.00 24.20 0.57
CA GLY A 455 -24.56 24.24 -0.84
C GLY A 455 -24.52 25.65 -1.45
N GLY A 456 -24.69 26.70 -0.65
CA GLY A 456 -24.50 28.10 -1.05
C GLY A 456 -23.02 28.46 -1.17
N GLN A 457 -22.67 29.38 -2.07
CA GLN A 457 -21.30 29.90 -2.17
C GLN A 457 -21.02 30.82 -0.97
N LYS A 458 -20.03 30.48 -0.13
CA LYS A 458 -19.65 31.28 1.05
C LYS A 458 -18.36 32.04 0.76
N VAL A 459 -18.37 33.36 0.99
CA VAL A 459 -17.15 34.17 1.08
C VAL A 459 -16.59 33.95 2.49
N LEU A 460 -15.28 33.74 2.58
CA LEU A 460 -14.60 33.50 3.86
C LEU A 460 -14.63 34.78 4.70
N ASP A 461 -15.54 34.85 5.67
CA ASP A 461 -15.42 35.81 6.77
C ASP A 461 -14.50 35.19 7.85
N GLU A 462 -13.69 36.04 8.47
CA GLU A 462 -12.82 35.67 9.61
C GLU A 462 -13.70 35.20 10.78
N ASP A 463 -13.52 33.95 11.23
CA ASP A 463 -14.36 33.35 12.28
C ASP A 463 -14.18 34.11 13.62
N GLU A 464 -15.30 34.41 14.30
CA GLU A 464 -15.40 35.05 15.62
C GLU A 464 -14.76 34.23 16.79
N ASP A 465 -14.21 33.05 16.50
CA ASP A 465 -13.79 32.06 17.51
C ASP A 465 -12.27 32.03 17.75
N GLY A 466 -11.47 32.75 16.93
CA GLY A 466 -9.99 32.83 17.06
C GLY A 466 -9.25 31.48 16.98
N PHE A 467 -9.91 30.39 16.56
CA PHE A 467 -9.34 29.04 16.51
C PHE A 467 -8.71 28.70 15.15
N TRP A 468 -9.26 29.28 14.09
CA TRP A 468 -8.78 29.23 12.70
C TRP A 468 -8.20 30.58 12.26
N ASP A 469 -7.78 31.39 13.23
CA ASP A 469 -7.22 32.72 13.05
C ASP A 469 -6.04 32.68 12.07
N THR A 470 -5.98 33.70 11.22
CA THR A 470 -5.55 33.64 9.82
C THR A 470 -4.04 33.67 9.57
N GLU A 471 -3.21 33.81 10.61
CA GLU A 471 -1.76 33.90 10.45
C GLU A 471 -1.07 32.56 10.71
N GLY A 472 -1.09 31.68 9.70
CA GLY A 472 -0.15 30.57 9.62
C GLY A 472 1.23 31.04 9.15
N THR A 473 2.30 30.38 9.57
CA THR A 473 3.63 30.65 9.01
C THR A 473 3.77 29.94 7.67
N GLN A 474 4.24 30.64 6.64
CA GLN A 474 4.55 30.01 5.36
C GLN A 474 5.51 28.83 5.59
N TRP A 475 5.19 27.67 5.01
CA TRP A 475 5.84 26.42 5.41
C TRP A 475 7.36 26.44 5.19
N GLU A 476 7.89 27.13 4.18
CA GLU A 476 9.33 27.26 3.95
C GLU A 476 10.03 27.95 5.13
N LEU A 477 9.49 29.09 5.58
CA LEU A 477 10.00 29.83 6.74
C LEU A 477 9.90 28.97 8.00
N TRP A 478 8.76 28.29 8.17
CA TRP A 478 8.56 27.39 9.29
C TRP A 478 9.56 26.23 9.31
N VAL A 479 9.86 25.60 8.17
CA VAL A 479 10.87 24.54 8.07
C VAL A 479 12.26 25.08 8.42
N LEU A 480 12.61 26.28 7.95
CA LEU A 480 13.90 26.91 8.29
C LEU A 480 14.04 27.15 9.80
N ASP A 481 13.02 27.70 10.45
CA ASP A 481 13.05 27.95 11.91
C ASP A 481 13.19 26.65 12.73
N HIS A 482 12.62 25.55 12.25
CA HIS A 482 12.61 24.26 12.94
C HIS A 482 13.79 23.36 12.58
N SER A 483 14.51 23.67 11.49
CA SER A 483 15.73 22.96 11.10
C SER A 483 17.00 23.54 11.74
N ILE A 484 16.94 24.76 12.30
CA ILE A 484 18.12 25.50 12.81
C ILE A 484 18.35 25.36 14.33
N LYS A 485 17.41 24.83 15.14
CA LYS A 485 17.62 24.76 16.60
C LYS A 485 18.85 23.89 16.96
N PRO A 486 19.93 24.47 17.53
CA PRO A 486 21.08 23.71 17.98
C PRO A 486 20.66 22.78 19.12
N GLN A 487 21.21 21.56 19.13
CA GLN A 487 21.08 20.69 20.30
C GLN A 487 21.64 21.42 21.52
N SER A 488 20.81 21.70 22.53
CA SER A 488 21.41 21.90 23.84
C SER A 488 22.08 20.57 24.21
N PRO A 489 23.35 20.58 24.66
CA PRO A 489 23.94 19.37 25.20
C PRO A 489 23.05 18.96 26.36
N ARG A 490 22.39 17.79 26.26
CA ARG A 490 21.77 17.19 27.44
C ARG A 490 22.89 17.01 28.45
N GLY A 491 22.86 17.82 29.50
CA GLY A 491 23.82 17.75 30.58
C GLY A 491 23.87 16.34 31.10
N SER A 492 25.07 15.77 31.12
CA SER A 492 25.40 14.57 31.88
C SER A 492 24.96 14.79 33.33
N LYS A 493 24.02 13.98 33.80
CA LYS A 493 23.86 13.65 35.22
C LYS A 493 23.74 12.15 35.36
#